data_AF-A0AAW7I9W1-F1
#
_entry.id   AF-A0AAW7I9W1-F1
#
_cell.length_a   1.000
_cell.length_b   1.000
_cell.length_c   1.000
_cell.angle_alpha   90.00
_cell.angle_beta   90.00
_cell.angle_gamma   90.00
#
_symmetry.space_group_name_H-M   'P 1'
#
loop_
_entity.id
_entity.type
_entity.pdbx_description
1 polymer ?
#
loop_
_entity_poly.entity_id
_entity_poly.type
_entity_poly.pdbx_seq_one_letter_code
_entity_poly.pdbx_strand_id
1 'polypeptide(L)'
;AQDDPVDAVNDSYEVNEDGSVTLTLLANDKAPDGGLAIQSINGVALTGGAQSIAVTNGTVEIAADGSISFVPGKDFNGDISFDYVAKDADGDTDSATVSIKV
;
A
#
# COMPACT_ATOMS: atom_id res chain seq x y z
N ALA A 1 -23.06 8.87 16.43
CA ALA A 1 -21.86 9.42 15.80
C ALA A 1 -22.22 9.67 14.34
N GLN A 2 -21.53 10.60 13.70
CA GLN A 2 -21.55 10.69 12.24
C GLN A 2 -20.60 9.61 11.73
N ASP A 3 -20.98 8.92 10.67
CA ASP A 3 -20.19 7.90 9.97
C ASP A 3 -19.60 8.63 8.75
N ASP A 4 -18.31 8.89 8.80
CA ASP A 4 -17.57 9.71 7.85
C ASP A 4 -16.62 8.82 7.03
N PRO A 5 -16.70 8.86 5.69
CA PRO A 5 -16.00 7.89 4.85
C PRO A 5 -14.47 8.02 4.95
N VAL A 6 -13.79 6.90 4.70
CA VAL A 6 -12.36 6.89 4.39
C VAL A 6 -12.09 7.68 3.11
N ASP A 7 -11.05 8.50 3.14
CA ASP A 7 -10.48 9.23 1.99
C ASP A 7 -9.07 8.69 1.75
N ALA A 8 -8.95 7.71 0.84
CA ALA A 8 -7.68 7.12 0.43
C ALA A 8 -7.13 7.89 -0.77
N VAL A 9 -5.87 8.32 -0.70
CA VAL A 9 -5.26 9.21 -1.68
C VAL A 9 -4.09 8.52 -2.36
N ASN A 10 -4.10 8.52 -3.69
CA ASN A 10 -3.05 7.91 -4.51
C ASN A 10 -1.63 8.32 -4.08
N ASP A 11 -0.73 7.35 -4.18
CA ASP A 11 0.67 7.50 -3.81
C ASP A 11 1.60 7.47 -5.04
N SER A 12 2.74 8.15 -4.93
CA SER A 12 3.81 8.10 -5.92
C SER A 12 5.17 7.94 -5.26
N TYR A 13 5.96 6.99 -5.76
CA TYR A 13 7.32 6.72 -5.29
C TYR A 13 8.29 6.57 -6.47
N GLU A 14 9.58 6.73 -6.19
CA GLU A 14 10.67 6.39 -7.10
C GLU A 14 11.66 5.47 -6.38
N VAL A 15 12.24 4.52 -7.11
CA VAL A 15 13.29 3.64 -6.63
C VAL A 15 14.22 3.33 -7.79
N ASN A 16 15.50 3.09 -7.55
CA ASN A 16 16.38 2.60 -8.62
C ASN A 16 16.10 1.12 -8.90
N GLU A 17 16.42 0.65 -10.11
CA GLU A 17 16.53 -0.78 -10.41
C GLU A 17 17.36 -1.52 -9.36
N ASP A 18 16.97 -2.77 -9.06
CA ASP A 18 17.58 -3.62 -8.03
C ASP A 18 17.62 -3.02 -6.61
N GLY A 19 16.87 -1.94 -6.36
CA GLY A 19 16.73 -1.27 -5.07
C GLY A 19 15.49 -1.70 -4.26
N SER A 20 15.17 -0.91 -3.24
CA SER A 20 13.94 -1.04 -2.45
C SER A 20 13.49 0.34 -1.98
N VAL A 21 12.18 0.53 -1.84
CA VAL A 21 11.58 1.75 -1.29
C VAL A 21 10.56 1.42 -0.20
N THR A 22 10.59 2.15 0.91
CA THR A 22 9.56 2.05 1.95
C THR A 22 8.30 2.79 1.49
N LEU A 23 7.15 2.16 1.66
CA LEU A 23 5.85 2.71 1.30
C LEU A 23 5.13 3.18 2.58
N THR A 24 4.72 4.45 2.60
CA THR A 24 3.95 5.04 3.71
C THR A 24 2.54 5.38 3.22
N LEU A 25 1.80 4.34 2.82
CA LEU A 25 0.54 4.49 2.06
C LEU A 25 -0.54 5.30 2.80
N LEU A 26 -0.58 5.22 4.14
CA LEU A 26 -1.60 5.94 4.92
C LEU A 26 -1.22 7.40 5.26
N ALA A 27 -0.08 7.91 4.78
CA ALA A 27 0.45 9.20 5.23
C ALA A 27 -0.40 10.40 4.76
N ASN A 28 -0.99 10.30 3.57
CA ASN A 28 -1.87 11.29 2.96
C ASN A 28 -3.36 10.97 3.15
N ASP A 29 -3.72 9.74 3.53
CA ASP A 29 -5.08 9.30 3.77
C ASP A 29 -5.74 9.88 5.03
N LYS A 30 -7.08 9.86 5.07
CA LYS A 30 -7.89 10.30 6.22
C LYS A 30 -9.01 9.31 6.52
N ALA A 31 -9.24 9.09 7.82
CA ALA A 31 -10.46 8.50 8.35
C ALA A 31 -10.89 9.33 9.57
N PRO A 32 -11.90 10.19 9.44
CA PRO A 32 -12.38 11.02 10.54
C PRO A 32 -12.84 10.20 11.76
N ASP A 33 -13.35 8.98 11.53
CA ASP A 33 -13.76 8.05 12.58
C ASP A 33 -12.58 7.30 13.24
N GLY A 34 -11.37 7.45 12.70
CA GLY A 34 -10.14 6.89 13.22
C GLY A 34 -9.92 5.41 12.85
N GLY A 35 -8.89 4.78 13.41
CA GLY A 35 -8.60 3.35 13.18
C GLY A 35 -8.08 3.00 11.78
N LEU A 36 -7.61 3.98 11.01
CA LEU A 36 -7.16 3.81 9.63
C LEU A 36 -6.05 2.75 9.51
N ALA A 37 -6.30 1.73 8.70
CA ALA A 37 -5.38 0.64 8.42
C ALA A 37 -5.51 0.12 6.98
N ILE A 38 -4.46 -0.48 6.44
CA ILE A 38 -4.51 -1.15 5.13
C ILE A 38 -5.13 -2.54 5.29
N GLN A 39 -6.17 -2.82 4.52
CA GLN A 39 -6.88 -4.10 4.53
C GLN A 39 -6.31 -5.09 3.50
N SER A 40 -5.94 -4.60 2.32
CA SER A 40 -5.38 -5.43 1.25
C SER A 40 -4.49 -4.64 0.31
N ILE A 41 -3.53 -5.32 -0.32
CA ILE A 41 -2.67 -4.78 -1.38
C ILE A 41 -2.77 -5.71 -2.58
N ASN A 42 -2.98 -5.16 -3.77
CA ASN A 42 -3.14 -5.90 -5.03
C ASN A 42 -4.19 -7.03 -4.93
N GLY A 43 -5.30 -6.76 -4.24
CA GLY A 43 -6.38 -7.72 -3.98
C GLY A 43 -6.04 -8.83 -2.97
N VAL A 44 -4.84 -8.83 -2.37
CA VAL A 44 -4.43 -9.79 -1.35
C VAL A 44 -4.62 -9.18 0.04
N ALA A 45 -5.44 -9.83 0.86
CA ALA A 45 -5.67 -9.39 2.24
C ALA A 45 -4.37 -9.47 3.08
N LEU A 46 -4.14 -8.44 3.89
CA LEU A 46 -3.04 -8.45 4.85
C LEU A 46 -3.33 -9.41 6.00
N THR A 47 -2.34 -10.19 6.41
CA THR A 47 -2.49 -11.18 7.49
C THR A 47 -2.13 -10.64 8.87
N GLY A 48 -1.68 -9.37 8.96
CA GLY A 48 -1.20 -8.76 10.21
C GLY A 48 0.20 -9.25 10.65
N GLY A 49 0.97 -9.84 9.74
CA GLY A 49 2.34 -10.31 10.00
C GLY A 49 3.19 -10.27 8.73
N ALA A 50 4.38 -10.85 8.79
CA ALA A 50 5.29 -10.84 7.65
C ALA A 50 4.67 -11.56 6.44
N GLN A 51 4.70 -10.91 5.28
CA GLN A 51 3.99 -11.36 4.09
C GLN A 51 4.65 -10.77 2.83
N SER A 52 4.71 -11.55 1.75
CA SER A 52 5.16 -11.08 0.43
C SER A 52 4.01 -11.15 -0.55
N ILE A 53 3.72 -10.04 -1.23
CA ILE A 53 2.61 -9.92 -2.18
C ILE A 53 3.20 -9.60 -3.55
N ALA A 54 3.04 -10.53 -4.50
CA ALA A 54 3.46 -10.30 -5.87
C ALA A 54 2.60 -9.21 -6.52
N VAL A 55 3.25 -8.27 -7.19
CA VAL A 55 2.63 -7.26 -8.05
C VAL A 55 3.27 -7.34 -9.44
N THR A 56 2.73 -6.60 -10.41
CA THR A 56 3.32 -6.55 -11.74
C THR A 56 4.78 -6.07 -11.65
N ASN A 57 5.72 -6.89 -12.12
CA ASN A 57 7.15 -6.59 -12.17
C ASN A 57 7.80 -6.22 -10.82
N GLY A 58 7.30 -6.75 -9.71
CA GLY A 58 7.93 -6.58 -8.40
C GLY A 58 7.18 -7.27 -7.28
N THR A 59 7.61 -7.03 -6.05
CA THR A 59 7.00 -7.60 -4.84
C THR A 59 6.84 -6.51 -3.79
N VAL A 60 5.67 -6.50 -3.14
CA VAL A 60 5.45 -5.74 -1.92
C VAL A 60 5.76 -6.65 -0.74
N GLU A 61 6.71 -6.25 0.09
CA GLU A 61 7.14 -6.95 1.29
C GLU A 61 6.56 -6.26 2.52
N ILE A 62 5.93 -7.04 3.38
CA ILE A 62 5.43 -6.61 4.69
C ILE A 62 6.31 -7.28 5.73
N ALA A 63 6.95 -6.46 6.56
CA ALA A 63 7.78 -6.93 7.67
C ALA A 63 6.91 -7.31 8.90
N ALA A 64 7.52 -8.02 9.86
CA ALA A 64 6.81 -8.44 11.07
C ALA A 64 6.33 -7.28 11.96
N ASP A 65 6.93 -6.09 11.82
CA ASP A 65 6.51 -4.87 12.51
C ASP A 65 5.44 -4.06 11.74
N GLY A 66 5.01 -4.56 10.58
CA GLY A 66 4.03 -3.91 9.71
C GLY A 66 4.63 -2.91 8.72
N SER A 67 5.94 -2.69 8.71
CA SER A 67 6.59 -1.86 7.69
C SER A 67 6.39 -2.47 6.29
N ILE A 68 6.06 -1.63 5.32
CA ILE A 68 5.78 -2.05 3.94
C ILE A 68 6.88 -1.49 3.04
N SER A 69 7.43 -2.32 2.16
CA SER A 69 8.37 -1.90 1.13
C SER A 69 8.04 -2.52 -0.22
N PHE A 70 8.48 -1.87 -1.28
CA PHE A 70 8.46 -2.41 -2.63
C PHE A 70 9.86 -2.74 -3.11
N VAL A 71 10.00 -3.90 -3.75
CA VAL A 71 11.21 -4.38 -4.40
C VAL A 71 10.87 -4.66 -5.87
N PRO A 72 11.48 -3.94 -6.84
CA PRO A 72 11.33 -4.24 -8.25
C PRO A 72 11.78 -5.66 -8.60
N GLY A 73 11.24 -6.20 -9.69
CA GLY A 73 11.79 -7.38 -10.34
C GLY A 73 13.23 -7.10 -10.78
N LYS A 74 14.07 -8.13 -10.74
CA LYS A 74 15.48 -7.99 -11.12
C LYS A 74 15.64 -7.41 -12.54
N ASP A 75 16.55 -6.45 -12.69
CA ASP A 75 16.89 -5.77 -13.95
C ASP A 75 15.68 -5.03 -14.61
N PHE A 76 14.58 -4.83 -13.87
CA PHE A 76 13.41 -4.12 -14.38
C PHE A 76 13.61 -2.60 -14.32
N ASN A 77 13.21 -1.92 -15.39
CA ASN A 77 13.16 -0.48 -15.50
C ASN A 77 11.79 -0.09 -16.09
N GLY A 78 11.12 0.90 -15.50
CA GLY A 78 9.82 1.38 -15.97
C GLY A 78 8.81 1.64 -14.85
N ASP A 79 7.58 1.95 -15.26
CA ASP A 79 6.50 2.30 -14.34
C ASP A 79 5.71 1.05 -13.92
N ILE A 80 5.34 1.00 -12.64
CA ILE A 80 4.52 -0.03 -12.03
C ILE A 80 3.38 0.64 -11.27
N SER A 81 2.20 0.00 -11.27
CA SER A 81 1.12 0.38 -10.39
C SER A 81 0.38 -0.81 -9.79
N PHE A 82 -0.17 -0.61 -8.60
CA PHE A 82 -1.08 -1.53 -7.91
C PHE A 82 -1.95 -0.75 -6.94
N ASP A 83 -3.09 -1.32 -6.55
CA ASP A 83 -4.01 -0.67 -5.62
C ASP A 83 -3.87 -1.23 -4.19
N TYR A 84 -4.26 -0.42 -3.20
CA TYR A 84 -4.55 -0.88 -1.85
C TYR A 84 -5.95 -0.44 -1.43
N VAL A 85 -6.45 -1.10 -0.38
CA VAL A 85 -7.73 -0.74 0.26
C VAL A 85 -7.42 -0.34 1.69
N ALA A 86 -7.82 0.88 2.07
CA ALA A 86 -7.78 1.36 3.44
C ALA A 86 -9.14 1.13 4.11
N LYS A 87 -9.13 0.99 5.44
CA LYS A 87 -10.32 0.74 6.26
C LYS A 87 -10.22 1.50 7.57
N ASP A 88 -11.33 2.07 8.04
CA ASP A 88 -11.41 2.72 9.35
C ASP A 88 -11.97 1.81 10.46
N ALA A 89 -12.19 2.39 11.63
CA ALA A 89 -12.69 1.70 12.82
C ALA A 89 -14.14 1.19 12.69
N ASP A 90 -14.98 1.88 11.93
CA ASP A 90 -16.42 1.60 11.80
C ASP A 90 -16.71 0.67 10.62
N GLY A 91 -15.74 0.53 9.72
CA GLY A 91 -15.65 -0.51 8.73
C GLY A 91 -15.74 -0.03 7.29
N ASP A 92 -15.82 1.28 7.10
CA ASP A 92 -15.81 1.92 5.80
C ASP A 92 -14.45 1.74 5.14
N THR A 93 -14.48 1.69 3.81
CA THR A 93 -13.30 1.41 3.00
C THR A 93 -13.23 2.32 1.80
N ASP A 94 -12.00 2.70 1.44
CA ASP A 94 -11.71 3.37 0.18
C ASP A 94 -10.43 2.79 -0.44
N SER A 95 -10.24 2.97 -1.74
CA SER A 95 -9.12 2.44 -2.49
C SER A 95 -8.28 3.52 -3.12
N ALA A 96 -6.96 3.36 -3.09
CA ALA A 96 -6.02 4.23 -3.76
C ALA A 96 -4.98 3.44 -4.56
N THR A 97 -4.46 4.09 -5.58
CA THR A 97 -3.43 3.53 -6.48
C THR A 97 -2.05 3.99 -6.03
N VAL A 98 -1.13 3.04 -5.93
CA VAL A 98 0.30 3.29 -5.78
C VAL A 98 0.95 3.27 -7.15
N SER A 99 1.68 4.34 -7.50
CA SER A 99 2.50 4.41 -8.71
C SER A 99 3.98 4.45 -8.32
N ILE A 100 4.80 3.59 -8.93
CA ILE A 100 6.23 3.52 -8.66
C ILE A 100 7.00 3.55 -9.97
N LYS A 101 7.93 4.48 -10.07
CA LYS A 101 8.90 4.52 -11.16
C LYS A 101 10.20 3.85 -10.72
N VAL A 102 10.63 2.85 -11.51
CA VAL A 102 11.87 2.08 -11.34
C VAL A 102 12.91 2.49 -12.37
#